data_AF-A0A9P6K4S6-F1
#
_entry.id   AF-A0A9P6K4S6-F1
#
_cell.length_a   1.000
_cell.length_b   1.000
_cell.length_c   1.000
_cell.angle_alpha   90.00
_cell.angle_beta   90.00
_cell.angle_gamma   90.00
#
_symmetry.space_group_name_H-M   'P 1'
#
loop_
_entity.id
_entity.type
_entity.pdbx_description
1 polymer ?
#
loop_
_entity_poly.entity_id
_entity_poly.type
_entity_poly.pdbx_seq_one_letter_code
_entity_poly.pdbx_strand_id
1 'polypeptide(L)'
;MIRSMSFKITHLIALAFAMLLVAMTSHQAEAQQIPIWCVCDNVDYTRVLCQGALAAGNFDGGSCGLDKYNSYIRFVDLCKNSKDSKHQLHCWN
;
A
#
# COMPACT_ATOMS: atom_id res chain seq x y z
N MET A 1 52.54 29.37 9.73
CA MET A 1 51.14 28.92 9.60
C MET A 1 51.08 27.87 8.52
N ILE A 2 50.52 26.70 8.83
CA ILE A 2 49.70 25.80 7.98
C ILE A 2 49.53 24.54 8.84
N ARG A 3 48.37 24.44 9.50
CA ARG A 3 47.97 23.30 10.33
C ARG A 3 47.55 22.20 9.36
N SER A 4 48.41 21.20 9.17
CA SER A 4 48.15 20.07 8.28
C SER A 4 46.85 19.37 8.70
N MET A 5 45.80 19.53 7.90
CA MET A 5 44.55 18.80 8.06
C MET A 5 44.77 17.35 7.61
N SER A 6 45.21 16.49 8.52
CA SER A 6 45.04 15.05 8.37
C SER A 6 43.56 14.72 8.55
N PHE A 7 42.75 15.04 7.54
CA PHE A 7 41.38 14.57 7.45
C PHE A 7 41.43 13.07 7.15
N LYS A 8 41.58 12.29 8.22
CA LYS A 8 41.81 10.85 8.19
C LYS A 8 40.66 10.17 7.45
N ILE A 9 41.00 9.32 6.49
CA ILE A 9 40.10 8.50 5.65
C ILE A 9 39.00 7.79 6.47
N THR A 10 39.28 7.48 7.74
CA THR A 10 38.32 6.98 8.72
C THR A 10 37.06 7.83 8.89
N HIS A 11 37.15 9.16 8.76
CA HIS A 11 35.96 10.04 8.86
C HIS A 11 35.05 9.94 7.63
N LEU A 12 35.62 9.72 6.45
CA LEU A 12 34.85 9.52 5.21
C LEU A 12 34.10 8.18 5.26
N ILE A 13 34.75 7.13 5.77
CA ILE A 13 34.13 5.81 5.95
C ILE A 13 32.97 5.90 6.95
N ALA A 14 33.18 6.54 8.10
CA ALA A 14 32.13 6.70 9.11
C ALA A 14 30.91 7.48 8.59
N LEU A 15 31.13 8.52 7.77
CA LEU A 15 30.06 9.28 7.12
C LEU A 15 29.26 8.44 6.13
N ALA A 16 29.93 7.59 5.34
CA ALA A 16 29.26 6.70 4.40
C ALA A 16 28.35 5.69 5.13
N PHE A 17 28.80 5.10 6.23
CA PHE A 17 27.98 4.19 7.04
C PHE A 17 26.80 4.91 7.70
N ALA A 18 26.99 6.14 8.18
CA ALA A 18 25.91 6.94 8.76
C ALA A 18 24.83 7.28 7.73
N MET A 19 25.21 7.65 6.49
CA MET A 19 24.25 7.91 5.41
C MET A 19 23.46 6.65 5.02
N LEU A 20 24.11 5.48 5.04
CA LEU A 20 23.47 4.19 4.72
C LEU A 20 22.41 3.82 5.76
N LEU A 21 22.70 4.03 7.05
CA LEU A 21 21.75 3.77 8.15
C LEU A 21 20.54 4.70 8.08
N VAL A 22 20.74 5.99 7.80
CA VAL A 22 19.65 6.97 7.64
C VAL A 22 18.76 6.62 6.44
N ALA A 23 19.35 6.19 5.31
CA ALA A 23 18.60 5.77 4.13
C ALA A 23 17.77 4.48 4.35
N MET A 24 18.19 3.60 5.26
CA MET A 24 17.40 2.42 5.62
C MET A 24 16.23 2.77 6.54
N THR A 25 16.39 3.75 7.45
CA THR A 25 15.29 4.17 8.34
C THR A 25 14.15 4.90 7.62
N SER A 26 14.39 5.51 6.46
CA SER A 26 13.35 6.19 5.68
C SER A 26 12.46 5.25 4.86
N HIS A 27 12.80 3.95 4.80
CA HIS A 27 11.98 2.93 4.13
C HIS A 27 11.22 2.05 5.13
N GLN A 28 10.80 2.62 6.26
CA GLN A 28 9.66 2.04 6.99
C GLN A 28 8.41 2.28 6.13
N ALA A 29 8.19 1.39 5.16
CA ALA A 29 6.90 1.21 4.55
C ALA A 29 5.94 0.86 5.69
N GLU A 30 5.22 1.87 6.18
CA GLU A 30 4.08 1.65 7.04
C GLU A 30 3.23 0.58 6.37
N ALA A 31 3.05 -0.55 7.04
CA ALA A 31 2.10 -1.56 6.59
C ALA A 31 0.73 -0.88 6.59
N GLN A 32 0.34 -0.32 5.44
CA GLN A 32 -0.92 0.37 5.27
C GLN A 32 -1.99 -0.61 5.70
N GLN A 33 -2.69 -0.30 6.81
CA GLN A 33 -3.81 -1.11 7.26
C GLN A 33 -4.85 -1.12 6.13
N ILE A 34 -4.96 -2.26 5.46
CA ILE A 34 -5.96 -2.49 4.44
C ILE A 34 -7.24 -2.84 5.19
N PRO A 35 -8.34 -2.08 5.02
CA PRO A 35 -9.63 -2.54 5.52
C PRO A 35 -9.95 -3.84 4.77
N ILE A 36 -9.90 -4.95 5.50
CA ILE A 36 -10.04 -6.31 4.94
C ILE A 36 -11.44 -6.47 4.34
N TRP A 37 -12.41 -5.71 4.86
CA TRP A 37 -13.81 -5.87 4.60
C TRP A 37 -14.42 -4.60 3.98
N CYS A 38 -14.64 -4.66 2.66
CA CYS A 38 -15.29 -3.60 1.89
C CYS A 38 -16.35 -4.18 0.97
N VAL A 39 -17.41 -3.39 0.77
CA VAL A 39 -18.53 -3.67 -0.13
C VAL A 39 -18.84 -2.41 -0.93
N CYS A 40 -19.22 -2.58 -2.19
CA CYS A 40 -19.95 -1.53 -2.91
C CYS A 40 -21.38 -1.46 -2.37
N ASP A 41 -22.06 -0.32 -2.51
CA ASP A 41 -23.48 -0.14 -2.18
C ASP A 41 -24.42 -1.22 -2.76
N ASN A 42 -23.96 -1.98 -3.75
CA ASN A 42 -24.58 -3.18 -4.25
C ASN A 42 -23.71 -4.43 -3.98
N VAL A 43 -24.30 -5.40 -3.26
CA VAL A 43 -23.66 -6.67 -2.90
C VAL A 43 -23.46 -7.58 -4.13
N ASP A 44 -24.40 -7.61 -5.08
CA ASP A 44 -24.24 -8.36 -6.32
C ASP A 44 -23.11 -7.81 -7.17
N TYR A 45 -23.00 -6.48 -7.23
CA TYR A 45 -21.88 -5.83 -7.91
C TYR A 45 -20.55 -6.14 -7.24
N THR A 46 -20.52 -6.09 -5.90
CA THR A 46 -19.36 -6.50 -5.11
C THR A 46 -18.95 -7.93 -5.43
N ARG A 47 -19.89 -8.88 -5.43
CA ARG A 47 -19.66 -10.28 -5.77
C ARG A 47 -19.02 -10.44 -7.14
N VAL A 48 -19.53 -9.74 -8.16
CA VAL A 48 -18.95 -9.75 -9.52
C VAL A 48 -17.52 -9.23 -9.51
N LEU A 49 -17.23 -8.15 -8.78
CA LEU A 49 -15.87 -7.62 -8.67
C LEU A 49 -14.92 -8.57 -7.96
N CYS A 50 -15.35 -9.18 -6.84
CA CYS A 50 -14.51 -10.12 -6.09
C CYS A 50 -14.19 -11.37 -6.91
N GLN A 51 -15.21 -11.95 -7.55
CA GLN A 51 -15.09 -13.17 -8.37
C GLN A 51 -14.41 -12.90 -9.72
N GLY A 52 -14.33 -11.64 -10.14
CA GLY A 52 -13.64 -11.23 -11.34
C GLY A 52 -12.12 -11.34 -11.20
N ALA A 53 -11.45 -11.60 -12.32
CA ALA A 53 -9.98 -11.72 -12.40
C ALA A 53 -9.22 -10.44 -12.01
N LEU A 54 -9.92 -9.31 -11.83
CA LEU A 54 -9.32 -8.00 -11.62
C LEU A 54 -9.02 -7.69 -10.15
N ALA A 55 -9.93 -8.06 -9.23
CA ALA A 55 -9.72 -7.89 -7.79
C ALA A 55 -9.13 -9.14 -7.13
N ALA A 56 -9.35 -10.34 -7.70
CA ALA A 56 -8.83 -11.62 -7.19
C ALA A 56 -9.14 -11.85 -5.70
N GLY A 57 -10.36 -11.50 -5.27
CA GLY A 57 -10.83 -11.65 -3.90
C GLY A 57 -11.70 -12.89 -3.71
N ASN A 58 -11.95 -13.26 -2.46
CA ASN A 58 -12.92 -14.30 -2.12
C ASN A 58 -14.17 -13.63 -1.55
N PHE A 59 -15.29 -13.72 -2.27
CA PHE A 59 -16.54 -13.18 -1.78
C PHE A 59 -17.08 -14.05 -0.63
N ASP A 60 -17.24 -13.47 0.56
CA ASP A 60 -17.63 -14.16 1.79
C ASP A 60 -19.12 -13.98 2.16
N GLY A 61 -19.90 -13.31 1.30
CA GLY A 61 -21.31 -12.96 1.56
C GLY A 61 -21.52 -11.50 1.95
N GLY A 62 -20.46 -10.72 2.15
CA GLY A 62 -20.55 -9.28 2.41
C GLY A 62 -19.33 -8.48 1.98
N SER A 63 -18.19 -9.11 1.73
CA SER A 63 -16.93 -8.46 1.37
C SER A 63 -16.09 -9.32 0.40
N CYS A 64 -15.05 -8.73 -0.19
CA CYS A 64 -14.10 -9.45 -1.06
C CYS A 64 -12.90 -10.08 -0.34
N GLY A 65 -12.77 -9.93 1.00
CA GLY A 65 -11.65 -10.49 1.77
C GLY A 65 -10.27 -10.17 1.18
N LEU A 66 -10.00 -8.89 0.86
CA LEU A 66 -8.82 -8.49 0.09
C LEU A 66 -7.60 -8.36 1.02
N ASP A 67 -6.70 -9.34 0.96
CA ASP A 67 -5.49 -9.43 1.78
C ASP A 67 -4.30 -8.63 1.22
N LYS A 68 -4.38 -8.20 -0.04
CA LYS A 68 -3.33 -7.48 -0.77
C LYS A 68 -3.75 -6.06 -1.12
N TYR A 69 -2.84 -5.10 -0.90
CA TYR A 69 -3.11 -3.68 -1.15
C TYR A 69 -3.45 -3.39 -2.61
N ASN A 70 -2.75 -4.03 -3.55
CA ASN A 70 -3.02 -3.87 -4.99
C ASN A 70 -4.42 -4.38 -5.38
N SER A 71 -4.87 -5.46 -4.77
CA SER A 71 -6.22 -6.01 -4.97
C SER A 71 -7.28 -5.08 -4.38
N TYR A 72 -7.01 -4.52 -3.19
CA TYR A 72 -7.85 -3.51 -2.55
C TYR A 72 -8.00 -2.25 -3.41
N ILE A 73 -6.90 -1.63 -3.85
CA ILE A 73 -6.95 -0.40 -4.66
C ILE A 73 -7.71 -0.64 -5.97
N ARG A 74 -7.49 -1.78 -6.62
CA ARG A 74 -8.24 -2.15 -7.83
C ARG A 74 -9.72 -2.32 -7.56
N PHE A 75 -10.10 -2.99 -6.48
CA PHE A 75 -11.50 -3.11 -6.08
C PHE A 75 -12.14 -1.74 -5.85
N VAL A 76 -11.46 -0.86 -5.11
CA VAL A 76 -11.93 0.51 -4.85
C VAL A 76 -12.10 1.30 -6.14
N ASP A 77 -11.16 1.19 -7.07
CA ASP A 77 -11.20 1.86 -8.36
C ASP A 77 -12.38 1.38 -9.20
N LEU A 78 -12.56 0.05 -9.31
CA LEU A 78 -13.67 -0.55 -10.04
C LEU A 78 -15.03 -0.19 -9.42
N CYS A 79 -15.10 -0.15 -8.08
CA CYS A 79 -16.31 0.23 -7.35
C CYS A 79 -16.69 1.70 -7.65
N LYS A 80 -15.74 2.63 -7.46
CA LYS A 80 -16.00 4.07 -7.59
C LYS A 80 -16.12 4.56 -9.03
N ASN A 81 -15.45 3.90 -9.97
CA ASN A 81 -15.37 4.30 -11.37
C ASN A 81 -16.13 3.34 -12.30
N SER A 82 -17.13 2.64 -11.77
CA SER A 82 -17.99 1.78 -12.59
C SER A 82 -18.67 2.58 -13.71
N LYS A 83 -18.77 1.96 -14.89
CA LYS A 83 -19.42 2.56 -16.07
C LYS A 83 -20.93 2.66 -15.94
N ASP A 84 -21.54 1.75 -15.17
CA ASP A 84 -22.99 1.64 -15.07
C ASP A 84 -23.59 2.59 -14.04
N SER A 85 -22.83 2.99 -13.02
CA SER A 85 -23.08 4.09 -12.08
C SER A 85 -21.94 4.15 -11.05
N LYS A 86 -21.57 5.33 -10.54
CA LYS A 86 -20.60 5.41 -9.44
C LYS A 86 -21.18 4.74 -8.20
N HIS A 87 -20.61 3.61 -7.79
CA HIS A 87 -21.03 2.92 -6.56
C HIS A 87 -20.35 3.54 -5.34
N GLN A 88 -21.10 3.66 -4.24
CA GLN A 88 -20.50 4.05 -2.96
C GLN A 88 -19.72 2.88 -2.37
N LEU A 89 -18.58 3.17 -1.76
CA LEU A 89 -17.75 2.19 -1.09
C LEU A 89 -18.01 2.26 0.42
N HIS A 90 -18.40 1.14 1.01
CA HIS A 90 -18.54 0.99 2.46
C HIS A 90 -17.50 -0.02 2.95
N CYS A 91 -16.61 0.43 3.85
CA CYS A 91 -15.56 -0.40 4.42
C CYS A 91 -15.64 -0.40 5.94
N TRP A 92 -15.26 -1.52 6.55
CA TRP A 92 -15.13 -1.67 7.98
C TRP A 92 -13.83 -2.40 8.32
N ASN A 93 -13.39 -2.24 9.57
CA ASN A 93 -12.16 -2.80 10.10
C ASN A 93 -12.43 -4.03 10.96
#